data_AF-A0A1A7C548-F1
#
_entry.id   AF-A0A1A7C548-F1
#
_cell.length_a   1.000
_cell.length_b   1.000
_cell.length_c   1.000
_cell.angle_alpha   90.00
_cell.angle_beta   90.00
_cell.angle_gamma   90.00
#
_symmetry.space_group_name_H-M   'P 1'
#
loop_
_entity.id
_entity.type
_entity.pdbx_description
1 polymer ?
#
loop_
_entity_poly.entity_id
_entity_poly.type
_entity_poly.pdbx_seq_one_letter_code
_entity_poly.pdbx_strand_id
1 'polypeptide(L)'
;MAIMDDGMRRAPTTGDPAHDFMSMMIPHHQGAIDMAKAILVHSNDRELRNLAQGIIVEQQNEINVMRAWLQRYQAAHGARADSTNADTRKDSHATH
;
A
#
# COMPACT_ATOMS: atom_id res chain seq x y z
N MET A 1 -1.58 14.11 11.42
CA MET A 1 -0.69 13.00 11.83
C MET A 1 -1.42 11.83 12.47
N ALA A 2 -2.37 12.00 13.41
CA ALA A 2 -3.05 10.85 14.04
C ALA A 2 -3.67 9.82 13.06
N ILE A 3 -4.21 10.27 11.93
CA ILE A 3 -4.73 9.39 10.86
C ILE A 3 -3.62 8.58 10.18
N MET A 4 -2.46 9.20 9.95
CA MET A 4 -1.28 8.51 9.41
C MET A 4 -0.80 7.45 10.40
N ASP A 5 -0.65 7.82 11.68
CA ASP A 5 -0.14 6.91 12.72
C ASP A 5 -1.07 5.70 12.92
N ASP A 6 -2.39 5.93 12.95
CA ASP A 6 -3.38 4.85 13.03
C ASP A 6 -3.37 3.98 11.75
N GLY A 7 -3.30 4.61 10.57
CA GLY A 7 -3.20 3.90 9.29
C GLY A 7 -1.97 3.01 9.19
N MET A 8 -0.81 3.53 9.62
CA MET A 8 0.45 2.78 9.69
C MET A 8 0.35 1.60 10.66
N ARG A 9 -0.27 1.79 11.83
CA ARG A 9 -0.48 0.72 12.82
C ARG A 9 -1.41 -0.39 12.33
N ARG A 10 -2.36 -0.05 11.47
CA ARG A 10 -3.36 -1.00 10.93
C ARG A 10 -2.96 -1.59 9.58
N ALA A 11 -1.84 -1.15 8.99
CA ALA A 11 -1.36 -1.70 7.74
C ALA A 11 -1.14 -3.22 7.90
N PRO A 12 -1.63 -4.05 6.96
CA PRO A 12 -1.43 -5.49 7.02
C PRO A 12 0.05 -5.84 6.99
N THR A 13 0.48 -6.71 7.90
CA THR A 13 1.84 -7.26 7.91
C THR A 13 1.81 -8.75 7.59
N THR A 14 2.71 -9.19 6.72
CA THR A 14 2.86 -10.60 6.31
C THR A 14 4.21 -11.17 6.71
N GLY A 15 5.15 -10.32 7.17
CA GLY A 15 6.54 -10.71 7.42
C GLY A 15 7.41 -10.70 6.16
N ASP A 16 6.83 -10.45 4.99
CA ASP A 16 7.57 -10.14 3.77
C ASP A 16 7.90 -8.63 3.77
N PRO A 17 9.19 -8.24 3.85
CA PRO A 17 9.58 -6.84 3.95
C PRO A 17 9.07 -5.98 2.77
N ALA A 18 8.96 -6.55 1.57
CA ALA A 18 8.51 -5.79 0.41
C ALA A 18 7.01 -5.50 0.51
N HIS A 19 6.22 -6.50 0.90
CA HIS A 19 4.78 -6.31 1.13
C HIS A 19 4.51 -5.30 2.25
N ASP A 20 5.22 -5.44 3.36
CA ASP A 20 5.00 -4.62 4.55
C ASP A 20 5.41 -3.17 4.29
N PHE A 21 6.53 -2.94 3.56
CA PHE A 21 6.92 -1.62 3.09
C PHE A 21 5.83 -0.95 2.25
N MET A 22 5.33 -1.65 1.22
CA MET A 22 4.30 -1.08 0.32
C MET A 22 2.99 -0.81 1.07
N SER A 23 2.61 -1.68 2.00
CA SER A 23 1.38 -1.55 2.80
C SER A 23 1.46 -0.36 3.77
N MET A 24 2.61 -0.15 4.41
CA MET A 24 2.84 0.98 5.31
C MET A 24 3.03 2.30 4.57
N MET A 25 3.69 2.32 3.41
CA MET A 25 3.92 3.59 2.71
C MET A 25 2.65 4.24 2.18
N ILE A 26 1.57 3.50 1.92
CA ILE A 26 0.29 4.08 1.51
C ILE A 26 -0.28 5.09 2.55
N PRO A 27 -0.53 4.71 3.83
CA PRO A 27 -1.01 5.66 4.83
C PRO A 27 0.01 6.77 5.16
N HIS A 28 1.32 6.48 5.08
CA HIS A 28 2.35 7.53 5.20
C HIS A 28 2.18 8.62 4.13
N HIS A 29 2.03 8.21 2.87
CA HIS A 29 1.88 9.13 1.75
C HIS A 29 0.55 9.88 1.81
N GLN A 30 -0.53 9.20 2.24
CA GLN A 30 -1.81 9.86 2.46
C GLN A 30 -1.71 10.96 3.52
N GLY A 31 -0.95 10.74 4.60
CA GLY A 31 -0.68 11.75 5.62
C GLY A 31 0.02 13.00 5.05
N ALA A 32 1.01 12.81 4.16
CA ALA A 32 1.70 13.90 3.49
C ALA A 32 0.76 14.70 2.55
N ILE A 33 -0.10 14.00 1.80
CA ILE A 33 -1.13 14.62 0.95
C ILE A 33 -2.10 15.46 1.80
N ASP A 34 -2.55 14.95 2.93
CA ASP A 34 -3.51 15.65 3.79
C ASP A 34 -2.89 16.94 4.39
N MET A 35 -1.61 16.88 4.77
CA MET A 35 -0.87 18.09 5.18
C MET A 35 -0.68 19.09 4.04
N ALA A 36 -0.33 18.62 2.85
CA ALA A 36 -0.18 19.48 1.69
C ALA A 36 -1.51 20.17 1.31
N LYS A 37 -2.64 19.45 1.39
CA LYS A 37 -3.97 20.04 1.22
C LYS A 37 -4.26 21.13 2.25
N ALA A 38 -3.85 20.95 3.52
CA ALA A 38 -4.01 21.99 4.54
C ALA A 38 -3.25 23.27 4.17
N ILE A 39 -2.04 23.18 3.59
CA ILE A 39 -1.30 24.34 3.09
C ILE A 39 -2.07 25.09 2.00
N LEU A 40 -2.74 24.37 1.09
CA LEU A 40 -3.55 25.00 0.04
C LEU A 40 -4.78 25.74 0.59
N VAL A 41 -5.27 25.38 1.78
CA VAL A 41 -6.39 26.07 2.44
C VAL A 41 -5.89 27.26 3.27
N HIS A 42 -4.77 27.11 3.98
CA HIS A 42 -4.36 28.05 5.02
C HIS A 42 -3.25 29.03 4.60
N SER A 43 -2.50 28.75 3.53
CA SER A 43 -1.39 29.60 3.09
C SER A 43 -1.71 30.32 1.78
N ASN A 44 -1.32 31.60 1.74
CA ASN A 44 -1.29 32.43 0.53
C ASN A 44 0.12 32.56 -0.09
N ASP A 45 1.13 31.96 0.53
CA ASP A 45 2.49 31.95 0.03
C ASP A 45 2.57 31.11 -1.26
N ARG A 46 3.02 31.71 -2.37
CA ARG A 46 3.05 31.05 -3.68
C ARG A 46 4.04 29.88 -3.71
N GLU A 47 5.18 30.00 -3.06
CA GLU A 47 6.20 28.95 -3.04
C GLU A 47 5.70 27.73 -2.28
N LEU A 48 5.12 27.94 -1.08
CA LEU A 48 4.56 26.86 -0.27
C LEU A 48 3.37 26.17 -0.95
N ARG A 49 2.53 26.93 -1.66
CA ARG A 49 1.41 26.36 -2.42
C ARG A 49 1.88 25.52 -3.60
N ASN A 50 2.91 25.98 -4.32
CA ASN A 50 3.50 25.21 -5.42
C ASN A 50 4.13 23.91 -4.92
N LEU A 51 4.86 23.96 -3.81
CA LEU A 51 5.40 22.78 -3.15
C LEU A 51 4.29 21.80 -2.76
N ALA A 52 3.23 22.29 -2.10
CA ALA A 52 2.10 21.46 -1.69
C ALA A 52 1.41 20.79 -2.88
N GLN A 53 1.20 21.50 -3.99
CA GLN A 53 0.62 20.94 -5.20
C GLN A 53 1.51 19.82 -5.79
N GLY A 54 2.83 20.02 -5.80
CA GLY A 54 3.79 19.00 -6.22
C GLY A 54 3.73 17.74 -5.37
N ILE A 55 3.72 17.90 -4.04
CA ILE A 55 3.61 16.78 -3.09
C ILE A 55 2.31 16.00 -3.33
N ILE A 56 1.18 16.68 -3.53
CA ILE A 56 -0.11 16.02 -3.78
C ILE A 56 -0.04 15.16 -5.03
N VAL A 57 0.51 15.69 -6.13
CA VAL A 57 0.58 14.98 -7.41
C VAL A 57 1.49 13.76 -7.30
N GLU A 58 2.71 13.95 -6.81
CA GLU A 58 3.71 12.88 -6.79
C GLU A 58 3.29 11.76 -5.85
N GLN A 59 2.90 12.09 -4.62
CA GLN A 59 2.55 11.06 -3.65
C GLN A 59 1.25 10.33 -3.98
N GLN A 60 0.34 10.98 -4.73
CA GLN A 60 -0.82 10.30 -5.25
C GLN A 60 -0.45 9.27 -6.35
N ASN A 61 0.54 9.59 -7.18
CA ASN A 61 1.07 8.65 -8.18
C ASN A 61 1.76 7.47 -7.50
N GLU A 62 2.59 7.73 -6.49
CA GLU A 62 3.27 6.69 -5.71
C GLU A 62 2.27 5.75 -5.02
N ILE A 63 1.18 6.29 -4.44
CA ILE A 63 0.08 5.46 -3.89
C ILE A 63 -0.51 4.53 -4.95
N ASN A 64 -0.70 5.01 -6.18
CA ASN A 64 -1.24 4.18 -7.27
C ASN A 64 -0.26 3.06 -7.65
N VAL A 65 1.04 3.36 -7.70
CA VAL A 65 2.10 2.37 -7.94
C VAL A 65 2.10 1.30 -6.86
N MET A 66 2.05 1.69 -5.59
CA MET A 66 2.05 0.76 -4.45
C MET A 66 0.80 -0.13 -4.44
N ARG A 67 -0.39 0.44 -4.70
CA ARG A 67 -1.64 -0.33 -4.81
C ARG A 67 -1.58 -1.34 -5.94
N ALA A 68 -1.11 -0.93 -7.13
CA ALA A 68 -0.96 -1.83 -8.26
C ALA A 68 0.05 -2.95 -7.97
N TRP A 69 1.12 -2.64 -7.25
CA TRP A 69 2.09 -3.65 -6.82
C TRP A 69 1.47 -4.65 -5.84
N LEU A 70 0.75 -4.19 -4.81
CA LEU A 70 0.10 -5.06 -3.82
C LEU A 70 -0.96 -5.98 -4.45
N GLN A 71 -1.72 -5.50 -5.44
CA GLN A 71 -2.65 -6.33 -6.19
C GLN A 71 -1.95 -7.48 -6.93
N ARG A 72 -0.82 -7.20 -7.59
CA ARG A 72 -0.02 -8.25 -8.25
C ARG A 72 0.60 -9.21 -7.24
N TYR A 73 1.07 -8.70 -6.12
CA TYR A 73 1.59 -9.51 -5.02
C TYR A 73 0.54 -10.51 -4.52
N GLN A 74 -0.69 -10.04 -4.25
CA GLN A 74 -1.79 -10.88 -3.79
C GLN A 74 -2.17 -11.95 -4.81
N ALA A 75 -2.24 -11.61 -6.11
CA ALA A 75 -2.53 -12.58 -7.17
C ALA A 75 -1.47 -13.70 -7.21
N ALA A 76 -0.18 -13.34 -7.10
CA ALA A 76 0.91 -14.31 -7.14
C ALA A 76 0.95 -15.23 -5.90
N HIS A 77 0.58 -14.72 -4.72
CA HIS A 77 0.63 -15.48 -3.46
C HIS A 77 -0.67 -16.24 -3.15
N GLY A 78 -1.83 -15.74 -3.60
CA GLY A 78 -3.10 -16.47 -3.55
C GLY A 78 -3.11 -17.68 -4.49
N ALA A 79 -2.63 -17.52 -5.73
CA ALA A 79 -2.53 -18.64 -6.67
C ALA A 79 -1.57 -19.75 -6.21
N ARG A 80 -0.53 -19.39 -5.44
CA ARG A 80 0.39 -20.38 -4.84
C ARG A 80 -0.27 -21.22 -3.75
N ALA A 81 -1.15 -20.63 -2.94
CA ALA A 81 -1.87 -21.35 -1.88
C ALA A 81 -2.89 -22.35 -2.45
N ASP A 82 -3.50 -22.02 -3.60
CA ASP A 82 -4.42 -22.94 -4.29
C ASP A 82 -3.67 -24.11 -4.95
N SER A 83 -2.45 -23.89 -5.45
CA SER A 83 -1.64 -24.93 -6.09
C SER A 83 -1.09 -25.97 -5.09
N THR A 84 -0.63 -25.55 -3.92
CA THR A 84 -0.13 -26.48 -2.87
C THR A 84 -1.22 -27.39 -2.30
N ASN A 85 -2.48 -26.96 -2.34
CA ASN A 85 -3.64 -27.74 -1.90
C ASN A 85 -4.16 -28.71 -2.99
N ALA A 86 -3.74 -28.54 -4.25
CA ALA A 86 -4.07 -29.44 -5.35
C ALA A 86 -3.10 -30.63 -5.43
N ASP A 87 -1.82 -30.41 -5.12
CA ASP A 87 -0.78 -31.44 -5.14
C ASP A 87 -1.05 -32.52 -4.06
N THR A 88 -1.38 -32.10 -2.84
CA THR A 88 -1.71 -33.01 -1.72
C THR A 88 -2.97 -33.85 -1.92
N ARG A 89 -3.89 -33.45 -2.80
CA ARG A 89 -5.12 -34.22 -3.09
C ARG A 89 -4.93 -35.32 -4.12
N LYS A 90 -3.88 -35.26 -4.95
CA LYS A 90 -3.65 -36.24 -6.00
C LYS A 90 -2.93 -37.50 -5.49
N ASP A 91 -2.28 -37.39 -4.34
CA ASP A 91 -1.49 -38.45 -3.71
C ASP A 91 -2.34 -39.39 -2.83
N SER A 92 -3.55 -38.96 -2.47
CA SER A 92 -4.44 -39.71 -1.56
C SER A 92 -5.34 -40.74 -2.27
N HIS A 93 -5.21 -40.91 -3.60
CA HIS A 93 -6.10 -41.76 -4.41
C HIS A 93 -5.40 -42.98 -5.03
N ALA A 94 -4.30 -43.43 -4.43
CA ALA A 94 -3.55 -44.62 -4.85
C ALA A 94 -3.35 -45.63 -3.69
N THR A 95 -4.41 -45.94 -2.96
CA THR A 95 -4.53 -47.18 -2.19
C THR A 95 -6.02 -47.46 -2.04
N HIS A 96 -6.48 -48.57 -2.63
CA HIS A 96 -7.50 -49.54 -2.19
C HIS A 96 -7.82 -50.45 -3.37
#